data_AF-A0A9E2K493-F1
#
_entry.id   AF-A0A9E2K493-F1
#
_cell.length_a   1.000
_cell.length_b   1.000
_cell.length_c   1.000
_cell.angle_alpha   90.00
_cell.angle_beta   90.00
_cell.angle_gamma   90.00
#
_symmetry.space_group_name_H-M   'P 1'
#
loop_
_entity.id
_entity.type
_entity.pdbx_description
1 polymer ?
#
loop_
_entity_poly.entity_id
_entity_poly.type
_entity_poly.pdbx_seq_one_letter_code
_entity_poly.pdbx_strand_id
1 'polypeptide(L)'
;MNLSVIATLGSVVLAATAGCSAGGEKPAEPTNTPPTTTPPTTTSAPPTTTPSAAPTSSSPMVGGMTECTKEALAEPATAAAQALGSNNLYTIDELNCADGWAVTSGVLSSTDNPDMGAPTSFIFEQQGQFWIPKEKAEVCGTNPVTTTAPSDAEIPAGLFMVGCAAG
;
A
#
# COMPACT_ATOMS: atom_id res chain seq x y z
N MET A 1 -1.59 -9.01 -45.06
CA MET A 1 -0.25 -8.47 -44.77
C MET A 1 -0.32 -6.96 -44.90
N ASN A 2 -0.18 -6.20 -43.81
CA ASN A 2 0.16 -4.79 -43.90
C ASN A 2 1.03 -4.43 -42.69
N LEU A 3 2.25 -4.06 -43.01
CA LEU A 3 3.37 -3.77 -42.13
C LEU A 3 3.60 -2.26 -42.26
N SER A 4 3.64 -1.52 -41.15
CA SER A 4 4.61 -0.43 -40.95
C SER A 4 4.53 0.14 -39.54
N VAL A 5 5.62 -0.12 -38.84
CA VAL A 5 6.04 0.30 -37.51
C VAL A 5 6.33 1.81 -37.51
N ILE A 6 5.88 2.53 -36.48
CA ILE A 6 6.32 3.90 -36.20
C ILE A 6 7.17 3.83 -34.91
N ALA A 7 8.49 3.76 -35.08
CA ALA A 7 9.45 3.83 -33.99
C ALA A 7 10.00 5.26 -33.91
N THR A 8 9.63 5.98 -32.87
CA THR A 8 10.17 7.32 -32.55
C THR A 8 11.26 7.14 -31.49
N LEU A 9 12.52 7.18 -31.91
CA LEU A 9 13.68 7.20 -30.99
C LEU A 9 14.05 8.67 -30.72
N GLY A 10 13.68 9.16 -29.54
CA GLY A 10 14.12 10.46 -29.01
C GLY A 10 15.44 10.33 -28.25
N SER A 11 16.36 11.26 -28.53
CA SER A 11 17.76 11.26 -28.09
C SER A 11 17.99 11.83 -26.67
N VAL A 12 18.93 11.19 -25.96
CA VAL A 12 20.09 11.71 -25.18
C VAL A 12 20.00 13.08 -24.50
N VAL A 13 20.18 13.14 -23.16
CA VAL A 13 20.97 14.15 -22.38
C VAL A 13 21.34 13.51 -21.02
N LEU A 14 22.60 13.12 -20.76
CA LEU A 14 23.72 13.82 -20.11
C LEU A 14 23.70 13.88 -18.55
N ALA A 15 24.77 13.35 -17.95
CA ALA A 15 25.05 13.24 -16.52
C ALA A 15 25.55 14.56 -15.87
N ALA A 16 25.41 14.70 -14.54
CA ALA A 16 26.40 15.38 -13.68
C ALA A 16 26.14 15.15 -12.18
N THR A 17 27.23 14.84 -11.47
CA THR A 17 27.41 14.65 -10.03
C THR A 17 27.68 15.96 -9.27
N ALA A 18 27.16 16.11 -8.05
CA ALA A 18 27.72 16.83 -6.89
C ALA A 18 26.69 16.67 -5.73
N GLY A 19 27.00 16.29 -4.50
CA GLY A 19 28.20 16.54 -3.69
C GLY A 19 27.95 17.75 -2.78
N CYS A 20 27.51 17.52 -1.54
CA CYS A 20 27.72 18.43 -0.39
C CYS A 20 27.47 17.71 0.95
N SER A 21 28.54 17.64 1.72
CA SER A 21 28.66 17.07 3.07
C SER A 21 28.18 18.04 4.16
N ALA A 22 27.78 17.51 5.32
CA ALA A 22 28.43 17.73 6.63
C ALA A 22 27.42 17.83 7.80
N GLY A 23 27.70 17.08 8.87
CA GLY A 23 27.54 17.60 10.23
C GLY A 23 26.99 16.65 11.31
N GLY A 24 27.88 16.05 12.10
CA GLY A 24 27.81 16.14 13.57
C GLY A 24 27.39 14.90 14.38
N GLU A 25 28.39 14.22 14.93
CA GLU A 25 28.32 13.21 16.01
C GLU A 25 27.86 13.76 17.39
N LYS A 26 27.03 12.96 18.11
CA LYS A 26 27.02 12.54 19.57
C LYS A 26 27.38 13.54 20.71
N PRO A 27 27.24 13.24 22.04
CA PRO A 27 26.43 12.27 22.81
C PRO A 27 25.70 12.86 24.07
N ALA A 28 24.87 12.01 24.70
CA ALA A 28 24.65 11.80 26.16
C ALA A 28 23.90 12.81 27.07
N GLU A 29 23.11 12.15 27.93
CA GLU A 29 22.27 12.54 29.08
C GLU A 29 22.95 13.41 30.16
N PRO A 30 22.17 14.07 31.04
CA PRO A 30 22.00 13.48 32.38
C PRO A 30 20.60 13.65 33.03
N THR A 31 20.15 12.56 33.64
CA THR A 31 19.41 12.44 34.92
C THR A 31 19.24 13.73 35.75
N ASN A 32 18.00 14.03 36.16
CA ASN A 32 17.69 14.60 37.49
C ASN A 32 16.19 14.42 37.86
N THR A 33 15.97 13.95 39.08
CA THR A 33 14.70 13.72 39.81
C THR A 33 14.99 14.15 41.27
N PRO A 34 14.04 14.27 42.23
CA PRO A 34 12.80 15.06 42.39
C PRO A 34 12.95 16.11 43.56
N PRO A 35 11.90 16.77 44.12
CA PRO A 35 11.02 16.11 45.12
C PRO A 35 9.52 16.52 45.11
N THR A 36 8.69 15.53 45.47
CA THR A 36 7.61 15.55 46.47
C THR A 36 6.86 16.85 46.80
N THR A 37 5.53 16.85 46.56
CA THR A 37 4.57 17.35 47.56
C THR A 37 3.27 16.54 47.52
N THR A 38 3.07 15.73 48.55
CA THR A 38 1.83 15.04 48.93
C THR A 38 0.95 16.00 49.74
N PRO A 39 -0.38 15.94 49.58
CA PRO A 39 -1.24 15.90 50.77
C PRO A 39 -2.02 14.57 50.84
N PRO A 40 -2.15 13.94 52.02
CA PRO A 40 -2.85 12.68 52.19
C PRO A 40 -4.35 12.87 52.47
N THR A 41 -5.15 11.95 51.89
CA THR A 41 -6.31 11.20 52.43
C THR A 41 -7.35 11.94 53.29
N THR A 42 -8.67 11.77 53.11
CA THR A 42 -9.40 10.49 53.03
C THR A 42 -10.86 10.78 52.68
N THR A 43 -11.50 9.97 51.82
CA THR A 43 -12.83 9.36 52.06
C THR A 43 -13.23 8.49 50.85
N SER A 44 -13.21 7.18 51.10
CA SER A 44 -14.03 6.09 50.54
C SER A 44 -14.09 5.83 49.02
N ALA A 45 -13.52 4.68 48.64
CA ALA A 45 -13.72 3.91 47.41
C ALA A 45 -14.83 2.82 47.60
N PRO A 46 -15.13 1.93 46.62
CA PRO A 46 -15.60 2.08 45.22
C PRO A 46 -16.78 1.07 44.94
N PRO A 47 -17.08 0.50 43.73
CA PRO A 47 -16.70 0.83 42.34
C PRO A 47 -17.88 0.83 41.32
N THR A 48 -17.80 1.58 40.20
CA THR A 48 -18.26 1.08 38.87
C THR A 48 -17.72 1.94 37.69
N THR A 49 -16.82 1.34 36.91
CA THR A 49 -16.64 1.39 35.44
C THR A 49 -16.75 2.72 34.63
N THR A 50 -15.60 3.24 34.18
CA THR A 50 -15.10 3.35 32.77
C THR A 50 -16.11 3.54 31.61
N PRO A 51 -15.73 4.21 30.49
CA PRO A 51 -15.13 5.53 30.29
C PRO A 51 -16.05 6.43 29.42
N SER A 52 -15.68 7.70 29.32
CA SER A 52 -16.16 8.65 28.31
C SER A 52 -16.12 8.04 26.90
N ALA A 53 -17.28 7.69 26.36
CA ALA A 53 -17.43 7.38 24.95
C ALA A 53 -17.35 8.69 24.17
N ALA A 54 -16.18 8.99 23.63
CA ALA A 54 -16.06 9.82 22.45
C ALA A 54 -16.12 8.89 21.22
N PRO A 55 -17.28 8.72 20.57
CA PRO A 55 -17.30 8.43 19.15
C PRO A 55 -17.23 9.81 18.46
N THR A 56 -16.42 10.09 17.47
CA THR A 56 -15.93 9.24 16.40
C THR A 56 -14.76 10.02 15.84
N SER A 57 -13.66 9.34 15.48
CA SER A 57 -12.66 9.91 14.60
C SER A 57 -13.36 10.67 13.48
N SER A 58 -13.10 11.97 13.38
CA SER A 58 -13.36 12.70 12.15
C SER A 58 -12.60 11.96 11.06
N SER A 59 -13.28 11.11 10.29
CA SER A 59 -12.77 10.66 9.00
C SER A 59 -12.39 11.93 8.25
N PRO A 60 -11.12 12.13 7.87
CA PRO A 60 -10.80 13.28 7.06
C PRO A 60 -11.65 13.16 5.81
N MET A 61 -12.46 14.20 5.56
CA MET A 61 -13.14 14.38 4.29
C MET A 61 -12.06 14.48 3.22
N VAL A 62 -11.69 13.37 2.59
CA VAL A 62 -10.78 13.40 1.45
C VAL A 62 -11.62 13.56 0.19
N GLY A 63 -11.92 14.82 -0.11
CA GLY A 63 -12.49 15.18 -1.40
C GLY A 63 -11.54 14.72 -2.52
N GLY A 64 -12.03 13.82 -3.37
CA GLY A 64 -11.36 13.44 -4.63
C GLY A 64 -10.51 12.16 -4.61
N MET A 65 -10.59 11.34 -3.56
CA MET A 65 -9.95 10.01 -3.58
C MET A 65 -10.89 9.02 -4.24
N THR A 66 -10.43 8.31 -5.27
CA THR A 66 -11.18 7.15 -5.76
C THR A 66 -11.41 6.20 -4.60
N GLU A 67 -12.67 5.85 -4.37
CA GLU A 67 -13.04 4.97 -3.28
C GLU A 67 -12.33 3.62 -3.45
N CYS A 68 -11.81 3.10 -2.35
CA CYS A 68 -11.26 1.76 -2.35
C CYS A 68 -12.38 0.75 -2.15
N THR A 69 -13.12 0.51 -3.23
CA THR A 69 -14.23 -0.44 -3.29
C THR A 69 -13.94 -1.46 -4.38
N LYS A 70 -14.57 -2.64 -4.28
CA LYS A 70 -14.40 -3.68 -5.30
C LYS A 70 -14.94 -3.22 -6.64
N GLU A 71 -15.99 -2.41 -6.62
CA GLU A 71 -16.63 -1.82 -7.79
C GLU A 71 -15.70 -0.84 -8.51
N ALA A 72 -15.00 0.03 -7.76
CA ALA A 72 -14.02 0.96 -8.32
C ALA A 72 -12.78 0.24 -8.90
N LEU A 73 -12.49 -0.96 -8.41
CA LEU A 73 -11.35 -1.77 -8.86
C LEU A 73 -11.70 -2.88 -9.86
N ALA A 74 -12.98 -3.15 -10.11
CA ALA A 74 -13.41 -4.21 -11.01
C ALA A 74 -12.90 -3.99 -12.43
N GLU A 75 -13.07 -2.78 -12.96
CA GLU A 75 -12.57 -2.41 -14.30
C GLU A 75 -11.04 -2.43 -14.39
N PRO A 76 -10.27 -1.73 -13.52
CA PRO A 76 -8.81 -1.75 -13.62
C PRO A 76 -8.21 -3.12 -13.31
N ALA A 77 -8.81 -3.94 -12.44
CA ALA A 77 -8.37 -5.31 -12.20
C ALA A 77 -8.65 -6.24 -13.38
N THR A 78 -9.81 -6.06 -14.03
CA THR A 78 -10.09 -6.76 -15.30
C THR A 78 -9.10 -6.35 -16.38
N ALA A 79 -8.77 -5.06 -16.48
CA ALA A 79 -7.77 -4.56 -17.42
C ALA A 79 -6.36 -5.13 -17.12
N ALA A 80 -5.96 -5.19 -15.85
CA ALA A 80 -4.70 -5.81 -15.44
C ALA A 80 -4.64 -7.31 -15.78
N ALA A 81 -5.73 -8.04 -15.54
CA ALA A 81 -5.84 -9.45 -15.94
C ALA A 81 -5.73 -9.63 -17.46
N GLN A 82 -6.40 -8.78 -18.23
CA GLN A 82 -6.35 -8.81 -19.70
C GLN A 82 -4.99 -8.42 -20.26
N ALA A 83 -4.23 -7.58 -19.54
CA ALA A 83 -2.85 -7.25 -19.90
C ALA A 83 -1.92 -8.48 -19.81
N LEU A 84 -2.21 -9.42 -18.90
CA LEU A 84 -1.51 -10.72 -18.84
C LEU A 84 -1.96 -11.70 -19.93
N GLY A 85 -3.16 -11.50 -20.50
CA GLY A 85 -3.72 -12.33 -21.56
C GLY A 85 -5.16 -11.96 -21.88
N SER A 86 -5.49 -11.79 -23.17
CA SER A 86 -6.80 -11.25 -23.59
C SER A 86 -8.02 -12.11 -23.22
N ASN A 87 -7.82 -13.39 -22.91
CA ASN A 87 -8.86 -14.32 -22.48
C ASN A 87 -8.94 -14.45 -20.94
N ASN A 88 -8.18 -13.67 -20.18
CA ASN A 88 -8.18 -13.78 -18.74
C ASN A 88 -9.42 -13.14 -18.12
N LEU A 89 -10.01 -13.86 -17.17
CA LEU A 89 -11.09 -13.39 -16.30
C LEU A 89 -10.55 -13.33 -14.88
N TYR A 90 -10.77 -12.20 -14.22
CA TYR A 90 -10.36 -12.02 -12.83
C TYR A 90 -11.57 -11.72 -11.94
N THR A 91 -11.66 -12.45 -10.84
CA THR A 91 -12.69 -12.26 -9.82
C THR A 91 -12.03 -11.78 -8.53
N ILE A 92 -12.47 -10.64 -8.00
CA ILE A 92 -11.95 -10.07 -6.76
C ILE A 92 -12.64 -10.74 -5.55
N ASP A 93 -11.90 -11.55 -4.81
CA ASP A 93 -12.38 -12.17 -3.58
C ASP A 93 -12.16 -11.24 -2.38
N GLU A 94 -10.95 -10.71 -2.25
CA GLU A 94 -10.52 -9.85 -1.16
C GLU A 94 -9.96 -8.52 -1.68
N LEU A 95 -10.14 -7.47 -0.89
CA LEU A 95 -9.66 -6.12 -1.19
C LEU A 95 -9.08 -5.51 0.08
N ASN A 96 -7.82 -5.11 0.01
CA ASN A 96 -7.09 -4.50 1.11
C ASN A 96 -6.54 -3.15 0.66
N CYS A 97 -6.84 -2.10 1.43
CA CYS A 97 -6.49 -0.73 1.08
C CYS A 97 -5.73 -0.06 2.22
N ALA A 98 -4.67 0.66 1.90
CA ALA A 98 -3.89 1.42 2.88
C ALA A 98 -3.09 2.52 2.18
N ASP A 99 -3.02 3.70 2.78
CA ASP A 99 -2.08 4.77 2.39
C ASP A 99 -2.07 5.14 0.89
N GLY A 100 -3.24 5.12 0.23
CA GLY A 100 -3.35 5.42 -1.21
C GLY A 100 -3.02 4.22 -2.13
N TRP A 101 -2.91 3.03 -1.56
CA TRP A 101 -2.70 1.77 -2.28
C TRP A 101 -3.90 0.84 -2.08
N ALA A 102 -4.12 -0.01 -3.08
CA ALA A 102 -5.09 -1.09 -3.02
C ALA A 102 -4.47 -2.38 -3.53
N VAL A 103 -4.75 -3.49 -2.85
CA VAL A 103 -4.40 -4.83 -3.30
C VAL A 103 -5.69 -5.61 -3.41
N THR A 104 -5.97 -6.11 -4.62
CA THR A 104 -7.03 -7.10 -4.82
C THR A 104 -6.39 -8.48 -4.79
N SER A 105 -7.02 -9.42 -4.11
CA SER A 105 -6.68 -10.84 -4.18
C SER A 105 -7.88 -11.60 -4.70
N GLY A 106 -7.64 -12.58 -5.54
CA GLY A 106 -8.71 -13.19 -6.30
C GLY A 106 -8.26 -14.38 -7.13
N VAL A 107 -9.17 -14.88 -7.96
CA VAL A 107 -8.90 -15.97 -8.89
C VAL A 107 -8.76 -15.41 -10.31
N LEU A 108 -7.62 -15.67 -10.94
CA LEU A 108 -7.37 -15.43 -12.36
C LEU A 108 -7.63 -16.73 -13.13
N SER A 109 -8.72 -16.77 -13.88
CA SER A 109 -9.10 -17.87 -14.77
C SER A 109 -9.01 -17.43 -16.23
N SER A 110 -9.22 -18.36 -17.16
CA SER A 110 -9.43 -18.04 -18.58
C SER A 110 -10.91 -18.17 -18.94
N THR A 111 -11.40 -17.38 -19.90
CA THR A 111 -12.74 -17.52 -20.50
C THR A 111 -12.98 -18.92 -21.04
N ASP A 112 -11.93 -19.57 -21.53
CA ASP A 112 -12.00 -20.91 -22.11
C ASP A 112 -12.11 -22.01 -21.03
N ASN A 113 -11.62 -21.72 -19.81
CA ASN A 113 -11.58 -22.65 -18.68
C ASN A 113 -11.83 -21.88 -17.36
N PRO A 114 -13.07 -21.44 -17.10
CA PRO A 114 -13.38 -20.60 -15.93
C PRO A 114 -13.15 -21.32 -14.60
N ASP A 115 -13.28 -22.65 -14.58
CA ASP A 115 -13.14 -23.50 -13.38
C ASP A 115 -11.67 -23.76 -12.99
N MET A 116 -10.71 -23.43 -13.86
CA MET A 116 -9.27 -23.67 -13.65
C MET A 116 -8.55 -22.32 -13.53
N GLY A 117 -8.67 -21.70 -12.36
CA GLY A 117 -8.04 -20.42 -12.05
C GLY A 117 -6.89 -20.52 -11.05
N ALA A 118 -5.97 -19.56 -11.12
CA ALA A 118 -4.85 -19.43 -10.18
C ALA A 118 -5.10 -18.26 -9.21
N PRO A 119 -4.79 -18.43 -7.90
CA PRO A 119 -4.85 -17.33 -6.95
C PRO A 119 -3.86 -16.25 -7.38
N THR A 120 -4.38 -15.05 -7.64
CA THR A 120 -3.61 -13.93 -8.17
C THR A 120 -3.98 -12.66 -7.40
N SER A 121 -2.95 -11.88 -7.08
CA SER A 121 -3.13 -10.54 -6.53
C SER A 121 -2.62 -9.48 -7.49
N PHE A 122 -3.35 -8.36 -7.54
CA PHE A 122 -2.96 -7.16 -8.28
C PHE A 122 -2.78 -6.01 -7.29
N ILE A 123 -1.74 -5.21 -7.53
CA ILE A 123 -1.43 -4.03 -6.72
C ILE A 123 -1.81 -2.80 -7.54
N PHE A 124 -2.48 -1.85 -6.90
CA PHE A 124 -2.88 -0.59 -7.50
C PHE A 124 -2.41 0.57 -6.63
N GLU A 125 -1.91 1.60 -7.29
CA GLU A 125 -1.58 2.88 -6.68
C GLU A 125 -2.64 3.91 -7.09
N GLN A 126 -3.11 4.70 -6.14
CA GLN A 126 -4.03 5.78 -6.40
C GLN A 126 -3.30 6.98 -7.01
N GLN A 127 -3.62 7.30 -8.26
CA GLN A 127 -3.13 8.51 -8.93
C GLN A 127 -4.30 9.43 -9.24
N GLY A 128 -4.55 10.39 -8.34
CA GLY A 128 -5.71 11.27 -8.41
C GLY A 128 -7.01 10.49 -8.31
N GLN A 129 -7.80 10.48 -9.39
CA GLN A 129 -9.08 9.77 -9.45
C GLN A 129 -9.00 8.40 -10.16
N PHE A 130 -7.81 7.83 -10.33
CA PHE A 130 -7.63 6.55 -10.99
C PHE A 130 -6.81 5.58 -10.14
N TRP A 131 -7.19 4.31 -10.20
CA TRP A 131 -6.38 3.20 -9.71
C TRP A 131 -5.48 2.72 -10.84
N ILE A 132 -4.18 2.90 -10.68
CA ILE A 132 -3.18 2.51 -11.68
C ILE A 132 -2.58 1.17 -11.27
N PRO A 133 -2.67 0.11 -12.10
CA PRO A 133 -2.03 -1.16 -11.79
C PRO A 133 -0.52 -0.98 -11.75
N LYS A 134 0.10 -1.56 -10.73
CA LYS A 134 1.55 -1.55 -10.52
C LYS A 134 2.09 -2.97 -10.61
N GLU A 135 3.23 -3.10 -11.26
CA GLU A 135 3.92 -4.38 -11.35
C GLU A 135 4.54 -4.74 -10.01
N LYS A 136 4.41 -5.99 -9.58
CA LYS A 136 5.00 -6.46 -8.31
C LYS A 136 6.52 -6.24 -8.28
N ALA A 137 7.19 -6.44 -9.41
CA ALA A 137 8.62 -6.23 -9.53
C ALA A 137 9.04 -4.75 -9.34
N GLU A 138 8.13 -3.80 -9.56
CA GLU A 138 8.39 -2.37 -9.38
C GLU A 138 8.20 -1.96 -7.92
N VAL A 139 7.16 -2.46 -7.25
CA VAL A 139 6.70 -1.92 -5.95
C VAL A 139 7.08 -2.77 -4.74
N CYS A 140 7.41 -4.05 -4.96
CA CYS A 140 7.76 -4.99 -3.88
C CYS A 140 9.26 -4.97 -3.52
N GLY A 141 10.07 -4.19 -4.23
CA GLY A 141 11.51 -4.08 -4.01
C GLY A 141 12.30 -5.33 -4.39
N THR A 142 13.56 -5.38 -3.92
CA THR A 142 14.59 -6.34 -4.35
C THR A 142 14.31 -7.79 -3.94
N ASN A 143 13.37 -8.04 -2.99
CA ASN A 143 13.03 -9.39 -2.57
C ASN A 143 11.54 -9.52 -2.18
N PRO A 144 10.64 -9.86 -3.12
CA PRO A 144 9.20 -9.93 -2.87
C PRO A 144 8.77 -11.16 -2.04
N VAL A 145 9.69 -12.09 -1.73
CA VAL A 145 9.40 -13.39 -1.10
C VAL A 145 9.69 -13.41 0.40
N THR A 146 10.05 -12.27 0.99
CA THR A 146 10.26 -12.15 2.44
C THR A 146 8.93 -11.99 3.18
N THR A 147 8.89 -12.28 4.49
CA THR A 147 7.70 -12.02 5.34
C THR A 147 7.65 -10.59 5.89
N THR A 148 8.65 -9.78 5.54
CA THR A 148 8.79 -8.38 5.92
C THR A 148 9.06 -7.57 4.66
N ALA A 149 8.34 -6.46 4.47
CA ALA A 149 8.58 -5.53 3.39
C ALA A 149 10.02 -5.00 3.48
N PRO A 150 10.80 -5.06 2.39
CA PRO A 150 12.13 -4.50 2.40
C PRO A 150 12.05 -2.96 2.39
N SER A 151 13.12 -2.28 2.82
CA SER A 151 13.10 -0.81 2.96
C SER A 151 12.99 -0.06 1.62
N ASP A 152 13.22 -0.75 0.50
CA ASP A 152 13.08 -0.26 -0.87
C ASP A 152 11.70 -0.56 -1.49
N ALA A 153 10.77 -1.19 -0.75
CA ALA A 153 9.40 -1.36 -1.21
C ALA A 153 8.62 -0.04 -1.16
N GLU A 154 7.92 0.29 -2.25
CA GLU A 154 7.02 1.44 -2.33
C GLU A 154 5.64 1.14 -1.74
N ILE A 155 5.23 -0.13 -1.78
CA ILE A 155 3.96 -0.55 -1.21
C ILE A 155 3.98 -0.45 0.33
N PRO A 156 2.89 0.01 0.98
CA PRO A 156 2.79 0.02 2.43
C PRO A 156 3.01 -1.36 3.04
N ALA A 157 3.73 -1.41 4.17
CA ALA A 157 4.08 -2.67 4.84
C ALA A 157 2.84 -3.53 5.21
N GLY A 158 1.70 -2.89 5.49
CA GLY A 158 0.43 -3.57 5.77
C GLY A 158 -0.17 -4.32 4.57
N LEU A 159 0.22 -3.96 3.34
CA LEU A 159 -0.24 -4.57 2.10
C LEU A 159 0.80 -5.48 1.44
N PHE A 160 2.06 -5.43 1.89
CA PHE A 160 3.15 -6.21 1.31
C PHE A 160 2.87 -7.73 1.29
N MET A 161 2.33 -8.29 2.38
CA MET A 161 2.06 -9.73 2.44
C MET A 161 0.97 -10.18 1.45
N VAL A 162 -0.05 -9.35 1.24
CA VAL A 162 -1.17 -9.68 0.33
C VAL A 162 -0.85 -9.34 -1.13
N GLY A 163 0.00 -8.34 -1.37
CA GLY A 163 0.36 -7.87 -2.71
C GLY A 163 1.60 -8.54 -3.29
N CYS A 164 2.65 -8.70 -2.47
CA CYS A 164 3.97 -9.13 -2.92
C CYS A 164 4.29 -10.58 -2.59
N ALA A 165 3.92 -11.04 -1.38
CA ALA A 165 4.18 -12.43 -0.98
C ALA A 165 3.14 -13.41 -1.53
N ALA A 166 1.95 -12.93 -1.92
CA ALA A 166 0.95 -13.73 -2.60
C ALA A 166 1.19 -13.65 -4.12
N GLY A 167 1.64 -14.74 -4.74
CA GLY A 167 1.75 -14.86 -6.22
C GLY A 167 3.07 -15.43 -6.69
#